data_AF-A0AA88U090-F1
#
_entry.id   AF-A0AA88U090-F1
#
_cell.length_a   1.000
_cell.length_b   1.000
_cell.length_c   1.000
_cell.angle_alpha   90.00
_cell.angle_beta   90.00
_cell.angle_gamma   90.00
#
_symmetry.space_group_name_H-M   'P 1'
#
loop_
_entity.id
_entity.type
_entity.pdbx_description
1 polymer ?
#
loop_
_entity_poly.entity_id
_entity_poly.type
_entity_poly.pdbx_seq_one_letter_code
_entity_poly.pdbx_strand_id
1 'polypeptide(L)'
;MSRAIENLTKTVEKKDLHIANLMNKLESKKSEESESSDMDDADEALKQVDTNEHPDASTSGGYKNKERNAFDWYTDLEPESIDCWEEMEREFQNRFYSTRRSVSMMELTNTKQRKEDHVVDYINRWRALSLDCKERLSEASTVEMCMQGM
;
A
#
# COMPACT_ATOMS: atom_id res chain seq x y z
N MET A 1 2.36 -29.66 22.52
CA MET A 1 1.61 -28.44 22.18
C MET A 1 1.82 -27.30 23.19
N SER A 2 1.82 -27.54 24.50
CA SER A 2 1.94 -26.47 25.52
C SER A 2 3.23 -25.64 25.48
N ARG A 3 4.39 -26.23 25.14
CA ARG A 3 5.67 -25.49 25.05
C ARG A 3 5.71 -24.46 23.91
N ALA A 4 5.01 -24.72 22.81
CA ALA A 4 4.96 -23.80 21.68
C ALA A 4 4.17 -22.53 22.02
N ILE A 5 3.05 -22.72 22.74
CA ILE A 5 2.23 -21.62 23.26
C ILE A 5 3.05 -20.79 24.24
N GLU A 6 3.74 -21.43 25.20
CA GLU A 6 4.58 -20.73 26.18
C GLU A 6 5.71 -19.90 25.51
N ASN A 7 6.36 -20.45 24.48
CA ASN A 7 7.39 -19.71 23.74
C ASN A 7 6.83 -18.51 22.99
N LEU A 8 5.64 -18.65 22.41
CA LEU A 8 4.95 -17.55 21.74
C LEU A 8 4.55 -16.47 22.75
N THR A 9 3.97 -16.84 23.89
CA THR A 9 3.61 -15.90 24.97
C THR A 9 4.83 -15.09 25.44
N LYS A 10 5.96 -15.77 25.74
CA LYS A 10 7.20 -15.08 26.13
C LYS A 10 7.73 -14.15 25.03
N THR A 11 7.53 -14.51 23.77
CA THR A 11 7.97 -13.70 22.63
C THR A 11 7.12 -12.44 22.49
N VAL A 12 5.79 -12.56 22.69
CA VAL A 12 4.86 -11.42 22.68
C VAL A 12 5.19 -10.46 23.81
N GLU A 13 5.29 -10.96 25.05
CA GLU A 13 5.64 -10.14 26.22
C GLU A 13 6.97 -9.39 26.03
N LYS A 14 7.97 -10.06 25.45
CA LYS A 14 9.27 -9.43 25.17
C LYS A 14 9.18 -8.32 24.13
N LYS A 15 8.33 -8.48 23.12
CA LYS A 15 8.11 -7.45 22.09
C LYS A 15 7.34 -6.27 22.67
N ASP A 16 6.34 -6.51 23.51
CA ASP A 16 5.56 -5.45 24.16
C ASP A 16 6.44 -4.57 25.06
N LEU A 17 7.35 -5.19 25.82
CA LEU A 17 8.34 -4.45 26.62
C LEU A 17 9.29 -3.61 25.74
N HIS A 18 9.65 -4.11 24.56
CA HIS A 18 10.50 -3.38 23.62
C HIS A 18 9.78 -2.14 23.08
N ILE A 19 8.50 -2.27 22.72
CA ILE A 19 7.66 -1.16 22.26
C ILE A 19 7.56 -0.08 23.35
N ALA A 20 7.27 -0.46 24.60
CA ALA A 20 7.19 0.48 25.71
C ALA A 20 8.50 1.27 25.92
N ASN A 21 9.65 0.61 25.81
CA ASN A 21 10.96 1.26 25.92
C ASN A 21 11.24 2.23 24.78
N LEU A 22 10.85 1.89 23.54
CA LEU A 22 11.00 2.78 22.39
C LEU A 22 10.12 4.02 22.54
N MET A 23 8.88 3.87 23.02
CA MET A 23 7.95 4.97 23.26
C MET A 23 8.51 5.95 24.30
N ASN A 24 8.99 5.45 25.45
CA ASN A 24 9.58 6.29 26.49
C ASN A 24 10.82 7.06 25.98
N LYS A 25 11.63 6.41 25.14
CA LYS A 25 12.81 7.03 24.52
C LYS A 25 12.44 8.12 23.51
N LEU A 26 11.32 7.99 22.81
CA LEU A 26 10.80 9.03 21.91
C LEU A 26 10.24 10.22 22.70
N GLU A 27 9.45 9.95 23.76
CA GLU A 27 8.89 10.99 24.63
C GLU A 27 10.01 11.84 25.27
N SER A 28 11.06 11.18 25.77
CA SER A 28 12.22 11.85 26.37
C SER A 28 13.01 12.72 25.38
N LYS A 29 12.96 12.38 24.08
CA LYS A 29 13.63 13.14 23.03
C LYS A 29 12.85 14.39 22.62
N LYS A 30 11.52 14.34 22.72
CA LYS A 30 10.63 15.46 22.38
C LYS A 30 10.77 16.62 23.37
N SER A 31 11.12 16.34 24.62
CA SER A 31 11.36 17.34 25.65
C SER A 31 12.69 18.12 25.52
N GLU A 32 13.67 17.62 24.74
CA GLU A 32 14.97 18.30 24.56
C GLU A 32 14.97 19.29 23.37
N GLU A 33 13.96 19.25 22.50
CA GLU A 33 13.89 20.07 21.27
C GLU A 33 13.09 21.38 21.44
N SER A 34 12.45 21.60 22.59
CA SER A 34 11.58 22.76 22.85
C SER A 34 12.23 23.93 23.62
N GLU A 35 13.50 23.84 24.01
CA GLU A 35 14.21 24.93 24.70
C GLU A 35 15.24 25.62 23.79
N SER A 36 14.77 26.39 22.79
CA SER A 36 15.55 27.48 22.17
C SER A 36 14.70 28.29 21.17
N SER A 37 14.06 29.36 21.63
CA SER A 37 14.36 30.75 21.21
C SER A 37 13.15 31.66 21.41
N ASP A 38 13.37 32.68 22.23
CA ASP A 38 12.45 33.75 22.61
C ASP A 38 12.06 34.71 21.47
N MET A 39 10.87 35.30 21.65
CA MET A 39 10.37 36.65 21.31
C MET A 39 11.15 37.55 20.34
N ASP A 40 10.43 38.18 19.40
CA ASP A 40 10.50 39.64 19.19
C ASP A 40 9.22 40.21 18.53
N ASP A 41 8.72 41.29 19.12
CA ASP A 41 7.60 42.15 18.75
C ASP A 41 7.86 42.97 17.47
N ALA A 42 6.80 43.26 16.69
CA ALA A 42 6.57 44.57 16.06
C ALA A 42 5.18 44.63 15.39
N ASP A 43 4.26 45.31 16.07
CA ASP A 43 3.14 46.03 15.47
C ASP A 43 3.63 47.38 14.92
N GLU A 44 2.86 47.96 13.99
CA GLU A 44 2.69 49.40 13.68
C GLU A 44 2.64 49.74 12.17
N ALA A 45 1.47 50.28 11.80
CA ALA A 45 1.12 51.18 10.69
C ALA A 45 0.61 50.61 9.33
N LEU A 46 -0.72 50.36 9.27
CA LEU A 46 -1.76 51.13 8.53
C LEU A 46 -1.35 51.79 7.19
N LYS A 47 -2.07 51.79 6.06
CA LYS A 47 -3.48 51.61 5.62
C LYS A 47 -3.42 51.44 4.08
N GLN A 48 -4.30 50.70 3.43
CA GLN A 48 -5.48 51.27 2.75
C GLN A 48 -6.40 50.15 2.19
N VAL A 49 -7.64 50.14 2.68
CA VAL A 49 -8.95 49.88 2.02
C VAL A 49 -8.87 49.97 0.48
N ASP A 50 -9.38 49.05 -0.35
CA ASP A 50 -10.80 48.64 -0.45
C ASP A 50 -11.03 47.42 -1.38
N THR A 51 -12.23 46.85 -1.28
CA THR A 51 -12.96 45.98 -2.25
C THR A 51 -12.63 44.48 -2.35
N ASN A 52 -13.57 43.71 -1.80
CA ASN A 52 -14.00 42.35 -2.15
C ASN A 52 -13.68 41.91 -3.58
N GLU A 53 -12.92 40.82 -3.73
CA GLU A 53 -13.27 39.71 -4.62
C GLU A 53 -12.85 38.39 -3.96
N HIS A 54 -13.80 37.45 -3.95
CA HIS A 54 -13.71 36.10 -3.45
C HIS A 54 -12.69 35.32 -4.29
N PRO A 55 -11.68 34.63 -3.72
CA PRO A 55 -10.87 33.73 -4.52
C PRO A 55 -11.68 32.46 -4.74
N ASP A 56 -12.39 32.41 -5.86
CA ASP A 56 -12.80 31.16 -6.47
C ASP A 56 -11.53 30.31 -6.66
N ALA A 57 -11.39 29.29 -5.82
CA ALA A 57 -10.35 28.28 -5.93
C ALA A 57 -10.67 27.34 -7.12
N SER A 58 -10.76 27.90 -8.31
CA SER A 58 -10.70 27.17 -9.57
C SER A 58 -9.33 27.39 -10.19
N THR A 59 -8.31 26.87 -9.52
CA THR A 59 -7.08 26.45 -10.20
C THR A 59 -6.71 25.08 -9.66
N SER A 60 -7.58 24.10 -9.94
CA SER A 60 -7.17 22.70 -10.03
C SER A 60 -6.28 22.56 -11.26
N GLY A 61 -5.06 23.08 -11.12
CA GLY A 61 -3.99 22.94 -12.09
C GLY A 61 -3.70 21.47 -12.32
N GLY A 62 -4.01 21.02 -13.52
CA GLY A 62 -3.45 19.82 -14.14
C GLY A 62 -3.46 18.58 -13.26
N TYR A 63 -4.48 17.74 -13.42
CA TYR A 63 -4.36 16.30 -13.22
C TYR A 63 -3.33 15.75 -14.22
N LYS A 64 -2.05 16.08 -14.00
CA LYS A 64 -0.94 15.38 -14.60
C LYS A 64 -0.96 14.01 -13.96
N ASN A 65 -1.51 13.07 -14.72
CA ASN A 65 -1.40 11.64 -14.49
C ASN A 65 0.09 11.28 -14.47
N LYS A 66 0.72 11.51 -13.32
CA LYS A 66 2.03 11.01 -12.94
C LYS A 66 1.72 10.20 -11.71
N GLU A 67 1.85 8.88 -11.83
CA GLU A 67 1.61 7.90 -10.77
C GLU A 67 2.19 8.44 -9.47
N ARG A 68 1.34 9.03 -8.63
CA ARG A 68 1.71 9.43 -7.26
C ARG A 68 2.03 8.13 -6.53
N ASN A 69 3.04 8.12 -5.69
CA ASN A 69 3.43 6.87 -5.02
C ASN A 69 2.26 6.37 -4.13
N ALA A 70 2.29 5.10 -3.75
CA ALA A 70 1.22 4.48 -2.95
C ALA A 70 0.95 5.21 -1.63
N PHE A 71 1.98 5.76 -1.00
CA PHE A 71 1.87 6.49 0.26
C PHE A 71 1.16 7.83 0.08
N ASP A 72 1.58 8.63 -0.91
CA ASP A 72 0.94 9.91 -1.24
C ASP A 72 -0.55 9.71 -1.59
N TRP A 73 -0.86 8.65 -2.33
CA TRP A 73 -2.25 8.31 -2.64
C TRP A 73 -3.06 7.98 -1.39
N TYR A 74 -2.52 7.17 -0.48
CA TYR A 74 -3.20 6.80 0.75
C TYR A 74 -3.45 8.01 1.67
N THR A 75 -2.47 8.93 1.76
CA THR A 75 -2.61 10.14 2.59
C THR A 75 -3.59 11.16 2.04
N ASP A 76 -3.85 11.11 0.73
CA ASP A 76 -4.81 11.98 0.04
C ASP A 76 -6.26 11.45 0.11
N LEU A 77 -6.50 10.26 0.67
CA LEU A 77 -7.85 9.69 0.81
C LEU A 77 -8.68 10.49 1.83
N GLU A 78 -9.94 10.76 1.49
CA GLU A 78 -10.87 11.42 2.41
C GLU A 78 -11.09 10.53 3.65
N PRO A 79 -11.12 11.11 4.87
CA PRO A 79 -11.44 10.34 6.06
C PRO A 79 -12.75 9.59 5.88
N GLU A 80 -12.82 8.34 6.36
CA GLU A 80 -14.01 7.49 6.25
C GLU A 80 -14.41 7.09 4.81
N SER A 81 -13.58 7.39 3.80
CA SER A 81 -13.83 6.97 2.41
C SER A 81 -13.65 5.48 2.13
N ILE A 82 -12.95 4.76 3.02
CA ILE A 82 -12.69 3.32 2.92
C ILE A 82 -13.02 2.70 4.26
N ASP A 83 -14.04 1.85 4.28
CA ASP A 83 -14.60 1.29 5.53
C ASP A 83 -13.99 -0.06 5.93
N CYS A 84 -13.35 -0.75 4.97
CA CYS A 84 -12.79 -2.08 5.16
C CYS A 84 -11.55 -2.34 4.31
N TRP A 85 -10.87 -3.44 4.63
CA TRP A 85 -9.66 -3.86 3.92
C TRP A 85 -9.94 -4.24 2.46
N GLU A 86 -11.07 -4.88 2.19
CA GLU A 86 -11.48 -5.31 0.85
C GLU A 86 -11.70 -4.11 -0.09
N GLU A 87 -12.18 -2.99 0.46
CA GLU A 87 -12.32 -1.73 -0.28
C GLU A 87 -10.97 -1.06 -0.52
N MET A 88 -10.09 -1.04 0.49
CA MET A 88 -8.71 -0.57 0.35
C MET A 88 -7.94 -1.33 -0.75
N GLU A 89 -8.03 -2.66 -0.73
CA GLU A 89 -7.40 -3.53 -1.71
C GLU A 89 -7.91 -3.23 -3.12
N ARG A 90 -9.23 -3.07 -3.29
CA ARG A 90 -9.85 -2.78 -4.58
C ARG A 90 -9.44 -1.43 -5.14
N GLU A 91 -9.46 -0.36 -4.33
CA GLU A 91 -9.06 0.97 -4.78
C GLU A 91 -7.57 1.04 -5.10
N PHE A 92 -6.73 0.39 -4.29
CA PHE A 92 -5.30 0.26 -4.58
C PHE A 92 -5.05 -0.48 -5.90
N GLN A 93 -5.73 -1.61 -6.12
CA GLN A 93 -5.63 -2.37 -7.37
C GLN A 93 -6.11 -1.54 -8.56
N ASN A 94 -7.23 -0.82 -8.44
CA ASN A 94 -7.72 0.05 -9.52
C ASN A 94 -6.71 1.15 -9.87
N ARG A 95 -6.01 1.70 -8.88
CA ARG A 95 -5.12 2.84 -9.04
C ARG A 95 -3.72 2.47 -9.54
N PHE A 96 -3.15 1.40 -9.00
CA PHE A 96 -1.76 1.00 -9.23
C PHE A 96 -1.64 -0.26 -10.10
N TYR A 97 -2.68 -1.08 -10.13
CA TYR A 97 -2.78 -2.27 -10.96
C TYR A 97 -3.62 -1.95 -12.21
N SER A 98 -3.17 -0.93 -12.96
CA SER A 98 -3.81 -0.51 -14.21
C SER A 98 -3.99 -1.71 -15.15
N THR A 99 -5.25 -2.10 -15.38
CA THR A 99 -5.74 -2.89 -16.53
C THR A 99 -4.78 -3.95 -17.08
N ARG A 100 -4.10 -4.70 -16.22
CA ARG A 100 -3.34 -5.87 -16.67
C ARG A 100 -4.32 -6.79 -17.39
N ARG A 101 -3.95 -7.23 -18.60
CA ARG A 101 -4.75 -8.17 -19.39
C ARG A 101 -5.16 -9.31 -18.46
N SER A 102 -6.45 -9.42 -18.19
CA SER A 102 -6.93 -10.56 -17.44
C SER A 102 -6.79 -11.81 -18.27
N VAL A 103 -6.14 -12.82 -17.73
CA VAL A 103 -5.99 -14.14 -18.35
C VAL A 103 -7.28 -14.91 -18.11
N SER A 104 -7.91 -15.40 -19.18
CA SER A 104 -9.07 -16.28 -19.06
C SER A 104 -8.63 -17.68 -18.61
N MET A 105 -9.53 -18.44 -17.98
CA MET A 105 -9.25 -19.84 -17.62
C MET A 105 -8.82 -20.69 -18.84
N MET A 106 -9.41 -20.41 -20.00
CA MET A 106 -9.06 -21.07 -21.26
C MET A 106 -7.62 -20.75 -21.70
N GLU A 107 -7.16 -19.51 -21.57
CA GLU A 107 -5.78 -19.13 -21.89
C GLU A 107 -4.78 -19.78 -20.93
N LEU A 108 -5.12 -19.83 -19.64
CA LEU A 108 -4.28 -20.45 -18.61
C LEU A 108 -4.11 -21.95 -18.84
N THR A 109 -5.21 -22.68 -19.10
CA THR A 109 -5.20 -24.13 -19.35
C THR A 109 -4.54 -24.52 -20.69
N ASN A 110 -4.60 -23.65 -21.69
CA ASN A 110 -3.93 -23.84 -22.97
C ASN A 110 -2.43 -23.53 -22.94
N THR A 111 -1.90 -23.03 -21.82
CA THR A 111 -0.48 -22.71 -21.69
C THR A 111 0.34 -23.99 -21.56
N LYS A 112 1.07 -24.35 -22.62
CA LYS A 112 1.95 -25.52 -22.68
C LYS A 112 3.44 -25.16 -22.60
N GLN A 113 4.25 -26.10 -22.14
CA GLN A 113 5.70 -26.04 -22.23
C GLN A 113 6.10 -26.11 -23.71
N ARG A 114 6.93 -25.18 -24.15
CA ARG A 114 7.47 -25.22 -25.52
C ARG A 114 8.60 -26.24 -25.56
N LYS A 115 8.86 -26.81 -26.74
CA LYS A 115 9.89 -27.85 -26.93
C LYS A 115 11.29 -27.43 -26.46
N GLU A 116 11.57 -26.13 -26.49
CA GLU A 116 12.87 -25.54 -26.14
C GLU A 116 12.88 -24.90 -24.73
N ASP A 117 11.73 -24.83 -24.05
CA ASP A 117 11.65 -24.23 -22.72
C ASP A 117 12.19 -25.21 -21.67
N HIS A 118 13.02 -24.71 -20.75
CA HIS A 118 13.26 -25.45 -19.51
C HIS A 118 11.98 -25.48 -18.67
N VAL A 119 11.79 -26.56 -17.91
CA VAL A 119 10.60 -26.75 -17.04
C VAL A 119 10.44 -25.56 -16.07
N VAL A 120 11.54 -25.03 -15.55
CA VAL A 120 11.53 -23.87 -14.64
C VAL A 120 11.00 -22.63 -15.32
N ASP A 121 11.37 -22.38 -16.58
CA ASP A 121 10.90 -21.23 -17.35
C ASP A 121 9.42 -21.33 -17.65
N TYR A 122 8.95 -22.54 -17.99
CA TYR A 122 7.53 -22.83 -18.13
C TYR A 122 6.76 -22.56 -16.84
N ILE A 123 7.21 -23.09 -15.69
CA ILE A 123 6.56 -22.91 -14.39
C ILE A 123 6.47 -21.42 -14.03
N ASN A 124 7.56 -20.67 -14.22
CA ASN A 124 7.58 -19.24 -13.92
C ASN A 124 6.61 -18.46 -14.79
N ARG A 125 6.55 -18.77 -16.10
CA ARG A 125 5.59 -18.15 -17.03
C ARG A 125 4.15 -18.50 -16.67
N TRP A 126 3.88 -19.77 -16.39
CA TRP A 126 2.55 -20.24 -16.02
C TRP A 126 2.08 -19.59 -14.70
N ARG A 127 2.97 -19.48 -13.70
CA ARG A 127 2.68 -18.78 -12.44
C ARG A 127 2.36 -17.30 -12.67
N ALA A 128 3.15 -16.60 -13.48
CA ALA A 128 2.87 -15.21 -13.82
C ALA A 128 1.48 -15.05 -14.48
N LEU A 129 1.12 -15.94 -15.41
CA LEU A 129 -0.21 -15.94 -16.04
C LEU A 129 -1.34 -16.27 -15.05
N SER A 130 -1.10 -17.17 -14.10
CA SER A 130 -2.10 -17.53 -13.08
C SER A 130 -2.46 -16.37 -12.15
N LEU A 131 -1.50 -15.47 -11.86
CA LEU A 131 -1.72 -14.27 -11.05
C LEU A 131 -2.61 -13.24 -11.75
N ASP A 132 -2.63 -13.25 -13.08
CA ASP A 132 -3.48 -12.38 -13.89
C ASP A 132 -4.84 -13.04 -14.21
N CYS A 133 -5.11 -14.26 -13.69
CA CYS A 133 -6.38 -14.94 -13.86
C CYS A 133 -7.43 -14.45 -12.85
N LYS A 134 -8.63 -14.10 -13.33
CA LYS A 134 -9.71 -13.58 -12.47
C LYS A 134 -10.38 -14.65 -11.59
N GLU A 135 -10.24 -15.91 -11.95
CA GLU A 135 -10.89 -17.01 -11.25
C GLU A 135 -10.05 -17.45 -10.05
N ARG A 136 -10.70 -17.63 -8.89
CA ARG A 136 -10.04 -18.16 -7.70
C ARG A 136 -9.80 -19.66 -7.87
N LEU A 137 -8.53 -20.03 -8.05
CA LEU A 137 -8.11 -21.42 -8.10
C LEU A 137 -7.67 -21.92 -6.72
N SER A 138 -7.98 -23.17 -6.41
CA SER A 138 -7.35 -23.85 -5.27
C SER A 138 -5.89 -24.17 -5.60
N GLU A 139 -5.05 -24.34 -4.58
CA GLU A 139 -3.66 -24.74 -4.77
C GLU A 139 -3.56 -26.07 -5.53
N ALA A 140 -4.41 -27.05 -5.17
CA ALA A 140 -4.45 -28.35 -5.85
C ALA A 140 -4.79 -28.23 -7.34
N SER A 141 -5.80 -27.43 -7.69
CA SER A 141 -6.20 -27.20 -9.08
C SER A 141 -5.12 -26.46 -9.87
N THR A 142 -4.48 -25.48 -9.25
CA THR A 142 -3.35 -24.73 -9.83
C THR A 142 -2.21 -25.67 -10.21
N VAL A 143 -1.83 -26.58 -9.30
CA VAL A 143 -0.76 -27.55 -9.55
C VAL A 143 -1.15 -28.55 -10.64
N GLU A 144 -2.37 -29.09 -10.60
CA GLU A 144 -2.86 -30.03 -11.60
C GLU A 144 -2.83 -29.43 -13.01
N MET A 145 -3.38 -28.21 -13.19
CA MET A 145 -3.41 -27.55 -14.48
C MET A 145 -2.01 -27.20 -15.01
N CYS A 146 -1.10 -26.78 -14.13
CA CYS A 146 0.29 -26.55 -14.50
C CYS A 146 0.97 -27.85 -14.98
N MET A 147 0.75 -28.97 -14.29
CA MET A 147 1.30 -30.28 -14.70
C MET A 147 0.73 -30.77 -16.03
N GLN A 148 -0.56 -30.54 -16.31
CA GLN A 148 -1.18 -30.90 -17.59
C GLN A 148 -0.56 -30.15 -18.78
N GLY A 149 0.13 -29.03 -18.53
CA GLY A 149 0.77 -28.25 -19.57
C GLY A 149 2.26 -28.51 -19.76
N MET A 150 2.90 -29.29 -18.90
CA MET A 150 4.28 -29.79 -19.10
C MET A 150 4.28 -30.91 -20.14
#